data_AF-A0A8X6YS55-F1
#
_entry.id   AF-A0A8X6YS55-F1
#
_cell.length_a   1.000
_cell.length_b   1.000
_cell.length_c   1.000
_cell.angle_alpha   90.00
_cell.angle_beta   90.00
_cell.angle_gamma   90.00
#
_symmetry.space_group_name_H-M   'P 1'
#
loop_
_entity.id
_entity.type
_entity.pdbx_description
1 polymer ?
#
loop_
_entity_poly.entity_id
_entity_poly.type
_entity_poly.pdbx_seq_one_letter_code
_entity_poly.pdbx_strand_id
1 'polypeptide(L)' 'MPAPNRPAADIINNDVQREHQFDMTFLATFVVDNEQLLTAEQRNVYDQINVSIAARQGGFFFLDAPGGTGKTFLI' A
#
# COMPACT_ATOMS: atom_id res chain seq x y z
N MET A 1 2.87 -28.63 -28.23
CA MET A 1 2.49 -27.22 -28.49
C MET A 1 3.70 -26.36 -28.17
N PRO A 2 4.16 -25.47 -29.05
CA PRO A 2 5.25 -24.56 -28.72
C PRO A 2 4.79 -23.56 -27.65
N ALA A 3 5.69 -23.21 -26.73
CA ALA A 3 5.41 -22.21 -25.72
C ALA A 3 5.15 -20.85 -26.40
N PRO A 4 4.15 -20.07 -25.95
CA PRO A 4 3.91 -18.74 -26.49
C PRO A 4 5.15 -17.87 -26.30
N ASN A 5 5.67 -17.31 -27.38
CA ASN A 5 6.78 -16.36 -27.30
C ASN A 5 6.24 -15.03 -26.75
N ARG A 6 6.62 -14.68 -25.51
CA ARG A 6 6.23 -13.43 -24.84
C ARG A 6 7.50 -12.64 -24.51
N PRO A 7 7.79 -11.53 -25.22
CA PRO A 7 8.90 -10.66 -24.88
C PRO A 7 8.81 -10.21 -23.42
N ALA A 8 9.94 -10.19 -22.70
CA ALA A 8 9.98 -9.78 -21.29
C ALA A 8 9.40 -8.37 -21.07
N ALA A 9 9.55 -7.46 -22.04
CA ALA A 9 8.99 -6.11 -22.00
C ALA A 9 7.46 -6.09 -21.93
N ASP A 10 6.78 -7.03 -22.61
CA ASP A 10 5.31 -7.11 -22.60
C ASP A 10 4.78 -7.61 -21.25
N ILE A 11 5.55 -8.44 -20.54
CA ILE A 11 5.21 -8.92 -19.19
C ILE A 11 5.33 -7.78 -18.19
N ILE A 12 6.45 -7.05 -18.21
CA ILE A 12 6.71 -5.93 -17.30
C ILE A 12 5.64 -4.84 -17.45
N ASN A 13 5.25 -4.52 -18.68
CA ASN A 13 4.23 -3.51 -18.92
C ASN A 13 2.87 -3.95 -18.35
N ASN A 14 2.48 -5.21 -18.53
CA ASN A 14 1.21 -5.72 -17.98
C ASN A 14 1.18 -5.79 -16.45
N ASP A 15 2.31 -6.03 -15.78
CA ASP A 15 2.38 -6.05 -14.32
C ASP A 15 2.23 -4.63 -13.76
N VAL A 16 2.93 -3.65 -14.34
CA VAL A 16 2.78 -2.24 -13.97
C VAL A 16 1.37 -1.72 -14.22
N GLN A 17 0.75 -2.09 -15.34
CA GLN A 17 -0.65 -1.70 -15.62
C GLN A 17 -1.62 -2.32 -14.60
N ARG A 18 -1.38 -3.56 -14.15
CA ARG A 18 -2.18 -4.19 -13.09
C ARG A 18 -2.00 -3.49 -11.75
N GLU A 19 -0.80 -3.03 -11.42
CA GLU A 19 -0.53 -2.21 -10.23
C GLU A 19 -1.19 -0.82 -10.27
N HIS A 20 -1.78 -0.41 -11.40
CA HIS A 20 -2.55 0.84 -11.47
C HIS A 20 -4.08 0.60 -11.54
N GLN A 21 -4.53 -0.65 -11.59
CA GLN A 21 -5.96 -0.99 -11.56
C GLN A 21 -6.49 -1.04 -10.13
N PHE A 22 -6.67 0.13 -9.53
CA PHE A 22 -7.37 0.26 -8.25
C PHE A 22 -8.61 1.14 -8.36
N ASP A 23 -9.65 0.78 -7.60
CA ASP A 23 -10.82 1.63 -7.43
C ASP A 23 -10.53 2.71 -6.39
N MET A 24 -10.21 3.90 -6.87
CA MET A 24 -9.94 5.09 -6.05
C MET A 24 -11.11 5.44 -5.11
N THR A 25 -12.35 5.19 -5.52
CA THR A 25 -13.54 5.51 -4.71
C THR A 25 -13.65 4.56 -3.54
N PHE A 26 -13.48 3.27 -3.82
CA PHE A 26 -13.42 2.24 -2.77
C PHE A 26 -12.26 2.51 -1.81
N LEU A 27 -11.06 2.79 -2.32
CA LEU A 27 -9.88 3.07 -1.48
C LEU A 27 -10.07 4.30 -0.60
N ALA A 28 -10.63 5.39 -1.14
CA ALA A 28 -10.91 6.59 -0.35
C ALA A 28 -11.91 6.30 0.78
N THR A 29 -12.96 5.53 0.48
CA THR A 29 -13.96 5.12 1.49
C THR A 29 -13.33 4.23 2.54
N PHE A 30 -12.53 3.24 2.11
CA PHE A 30 -11.80 2.33 3.00
C PHE A 30 -10.89 3.09 3.97
N VAL A 31 -10.15 4.10 3.51
CA VAL A 31 -9.31 4.92 4.38
C VAL A 31 -10.18 5.65 5.41
N VAL A 32 -11.22 6.36 4.98
CA VAL A 32 -12.11 7.12 5.89
C VAL A 32 -12.72 6.22 6.96
N ASP A 33 -13.16 5.01 6.60
CA ASP A 33 -13.81 4.09 7.54
C ASP A 33 -12.82 3.49 8.55
N ASN A 34 -11.62 3.11 8.11
CA ASN A 34 -10.64 2.43 8.97
C ASN A 34 -9.78 3.40 9.79
N GLU A 35 -9.56 4.61 9.29
CA GLU A 35 -8.77 5.64 9.96
C GLU A 35 -9.32 6.00 11.36
N GLN A 36 -10.65 5.95 11.51
CA GLN A 36 -11.36 6.20 12.78
C GLN A 36 -11.15 5.08 13.81
N LEU A 37 -10.78 3.88 13.34
CA LEU A 37 -10.60 2.69 14.17
C LEU A 37 -9.15 2.55 14.67
N LEU A 38 -8.24 3.42 14.22
CA LEU A 38 -6.85 3.41 14.66
C LEU A 38 -6.75 3.71 16.16
N THR A 39 -5.97 2.89 16.85
CA THR A 39 -5.51 3.25 18.19
C THR A 39 -4.60 4.48 18.14
N ALA A 40 -4.38 5.15 19.27
CA ALA A 40 -3.51 6.34 19.32
C ALA A 40 -2.08 6.06 18.85
N GLU A 41 -1.54 4.87 19.12
CA GLU A 41 -0.21 4.46 18.66
C GLU A 41 -0.18 4.26 17.14
N GLN A 42 -1.13 3.50 16.59
CA GLN A 42 -1.25 3.25 15.16
C GLN A 42 -1.50 4.54 14.36
N ARG A 43 -2.35 5.44 14.89
CA ARG A 43 -2.60 6.79 14.36
C ARG A 43 -1.32 7.57 14.18
N ASN A 44 -0.45 7.56 15.18
CA ASN A 44 0.80 8.30 15.18
C ASN A 44 1.76 7.79 14.08
N VAL A 45 1.82 6.47 13.90
CA VAL A 45 2.59 5.82 12.82
C VAL A 45 2.01 6.17 11.45
N TYR A 46 0.68 6.04 11.29
CA TYR A 46 -0.02 6.35 10.04
C TYR A 46 0.22 7.80 9.60
N ASP A 47 0.10 8.75 10.52
CA ASP A 47 0.30 10.17 10.22
C ASP A 47 1.75 10.48 9.82
N GLN A 48 2.75 9.86 10.44
CA GLN A 48 4.16 10.00 10.05
C GLN A 48 4.43 9.50 8.62
N ILE A 49 3.85 8.35 8.27
CA ILE A 49 3.95 7.80 6.91
C ILE A 49 3.33 8.78 5.91
N ASN A 50 2.13 9.28 6.19
CA ASN A 50 1.43 10.23 5.32
C ASN A 50 2.20 11.54 5.14
N VAL A 51 2.81 12.08 6.21
CA VAL A 51 3.66 13.28 6.11
C VAL A 51 4.85 13.03 5.18
N SER A 52 5.52 11.88 5.29
CA SER A 52 6.65 11.54 4.42
C SER A 52 6.22 11.38 2.95
N ILE A 53 5.07 10.74 2.70
CA ILE A 53 4.47 10.63 1.35
C ILE A 53 4.18 12.00 0.77
N ALA A 54 3.51 12.88 1.54
CA ALA A 54 3.17 14.23 1.11
C ALA A 54 4.42 15.07 0.82
N ALA A 55 5.48 14.90 1.63
CA ALA A 55 6.78 15.53 1.44
C ALA A 55 7.62 14.91 0.32
N ARG A 56 7.18 13.78 -0.26
CA ARG A 56 7.92 12.97 -1.25
C ARG A 56 9.34 12.63 -0.79
N GLN A 57 9.47 12.35 0.50
CA GLN A 57 10.78 12.18 1.14
C GLN A 57 11.48 10.88 0.71
N GLY A 58 10.71 9.89 0.24
CA GLY A 58 11.20 8.55 -0.09
C GLY A 58 11.65 7.76 1.15
N GLY A 59 12.34 6.65 0.94
CA GLY A 59 12.89 5.81 2.02
C GLY A 59 12.00 4.62 2.42
N PHE A 60 12.32 4.02 3.57
CA PHE A 60 11.66 2.81 4.07
C PHE A 60 11.19 3.00 5.51
N PHE A 61 10.03 2.42 5.83
CA PHE A 61 9.50 2.31 7.19
C PHE A 61 9.54 0.84 7.65
N PHE A 62 9.93 0.62 8.90
CA PHE A 62 9.87 -0.70 9.53
C PHE A 62 8.84 -0.65 10.66
N LEU A 63 7.77 -1.44 10.53
CA LEU A 63 6.75 -1.57 11.55
C LEU A 63 7.11 -2.71 12.50
N ASP A 64 7.86 -2.39 13.55
CA ASP A 64 8.17 -3.35 14.61
C ASP A 64 7.07 -3.38 15.65
N ALA A 65 6.29 -4.47 15.65
CA ALA A 65 5.33 -4.72 16.72
C ALA A 65 5.16 -6.23 16.93
N PRO A 66 4.84 -6.70 18.15
CA PRO A 66 4.56 -8.11 18.44
C PRO A 66 3.44 -8.72 17.57
N GLY A 67 3.39 -10.04 17.45
CA GLY A 67 2.28 -10.73 16.78
C GLY A 67 0.92 -10.34 17.38
N GLY A 68 -0.09 -10.15 16.54
CA GLY A 68 -1.46 -9.84 16.98
C GLY A 68 -1.76 -8.36 17.27
N THR A 69 -0.80 -7.44 17.12
CA THR A 69 -1.01 -5.99 17.36
C THR A 69 -1.66 -5.23 16.20
N GLY A 70 -2.19 -5.94 15.20
CA GLY A 70 -2.90 -5.32 14.09
C GLY A 70 -2.01 -4.53 13.12
N LYS A 71 -0.73 -4.87 12.94
CA LYS A 71 0.15 -4.23 11.93
C LYS A 71 -0.46 -4.20 10.53
N THR A 72 -1.16 -5.26 10.13
CA THR A 72 -1.85 -5.35 8.84
C THR A 72 -2.93 -4.28 8.66
N PHE A 73 -3.45 -3.72 9.75
CA PHE A 73 -4.46 -2.66 9.71
C PHE A 73 -3.88 -1.31 9.23
N LEU A 74 -2.55 -1.18 9.20
CA LEU A 74 -1.84 0.01 8.69
C LEU A 74 -1.41 -0.12 7.21
N ILE A 75 -1.71 -1.24 6.54
CA ILE A 75 -1.21 -1.59 5.20
C ILE A 75 -2.37 -1.73 4.21
#